data_AF-A0A1F5ACV1-F1
#
_entry.id   AF-A0A1F5ACV1-F1
#
_cell.length_a   1.000
_cell.length_b   1.000
_cell.length_c   1.000
_cell.angle_alpha   90.00
_cell.angle_beta   90.00
_cell.angle_gamma   90.00
#
_symmetry.space_group_name_H-M   'P 1'
#
loop_
_entity.id
_entity.type
_entity.pdbx_description
1 polymer ?
#
loop_
_entity_poly.entity_id
_entity_poly.type
_entity_poly.pdbx_seq_one_letter_code
_entity_poly.pdbx_strand_id
1 'polypeptide(L)'
;MCYNTAGTRVVDGGSKGGPAMIATETVKTVVVVLFGLCILWIIVIIVKNDMHTIVRALLVTAVLGLALFYLNQTKLEKLSFTAIKQDLFPLKARTFTFEKQEVYVDGRPITTFSFDEPGPRLALDMMNGGKHMVIKDIRPVNSVLERLGLPPITAGVAELASITGNGLDSDKYRWDAYEKGVLVIERGICRDMTAAQTFPCISRITITAR
;
A
#
# COMPACT_ATOMS: atom_id res chain seq x y z
N MET A 1 -9.89 -53.18 -22.60
CA MET A 1 -8.49 -53.64 -22.58
C MET A 1 -7.67 -52.56 -23.25
N CYS A 2 -6.71 -51.86 -22.64
CA CYS A 2 -5.94 -52.11 -21.42
C CYS A 2 -5.73 -50.82 -20.61
N TYR A 3 -5.52 -51.02 -19.31
CA TYR A 3 -5.25 -50.05 -18.25
C TYR A 3 -3.79 -49.58 -18.27
N ASN A 4 -3.51 -48.43 -17.63
CA ASN A 4 -2.33 -48.34 -16.75
C ASN A 4 -2.53 -47.33 -15.62
N THR A 5 -1.94 -47.68 -14.49
CA THR A 5 -2.28 -47.30 -13.11
C THR A 5 -1.06 -46.65 -12.46
N ALA A 6 -1.29 -45.62 -11.63
CA ALA A 6 -0.50 -45.15 -10.47
C ALA A 6 1.01 -44.86 -10.59
N GLY A 7 1.39 -43.70 -10.07
CA GLY A 7 2.66 -43.55 -9.32
C GLY A 7 3.41 -42.24 -9.56
N THR A 8 3.07 -41.18 -8.83
CA THR A 8 4.00 -40.05 -8.62
C THR A 8 4.14 -39.76 -7.13
N ARG A 9 5.31 -40.11 -6.59
CA ARG A 9 5.83 -39.64 -5.30
C ARG A 9 6.64 -38.36 -5.54
N VAL A 10 6.27 -37.33 -4.80
CA VAL A 10 7.06 -36.33 -4.07
C VAL A 10 8.55 -36.17 -4.44
N VAL A 11 8.92 -34.95 -4.80
CA VAL A 11 10.19 -34.32 -4.37
C VAL A 11 9.87 -32.89 -3.89
N ASP A 12 10.18 -32.66 -2.62
CA ASP A 12 10.19 -31.39 -1.89
C ASP A 12 11.22 -30.40 -2.45
N GLY A 13 10.95 -29.11 -2.27
CA GLY A 13 11.92 -28.03 -2.52
C GLY A 13 11.32 -26.64 -2.32
N GLY A 14 11.13 -26.25 -1.07
CA GLY A 14 10.51 -24.97 -0.71
C GLY A 14 11.34 -23.72 -1.01
N SER A 15 10.65 -22.58 -1.08
CA SER A 15 11.25 -21.26 -0.83
C SER A 15 10.20 -20.28 -0.29
N LYS A 16 10.16 -20.22 1.05
CA LYS A 16 9.93 -19.06 1.93
C LYS A 16 8.98 -17.95 1.43
N GLY A 17 7.69 -18.13 1.72
CA GLY A 17 6.78 -17.01 1.99
C GLY A 17 6.84 -16.64 3.47
N GLY A 18 7.50 -15.53 3.81
CA GLY A 18 7.30 -14.82 5.09
C GLY A 18 6.61 -13.47 4.84
N PRO A 19 6.27 -12.63 5.85
CA PRO A 19 6.08 -12.85 7.28
C PRO A 19 4.69 -12.36 7.76
N ALA A 20 3.69 -12.31 6.87
CA ALA A 20 2.44 -11.57 7.13
C ALA A 20 1.43 -12.31 8.02
N MET A 21 1.39 -13.65 8.00
CA MET A 21 0.50 -14.43 8.88
C MET A 21 1.12 -14.78 10.24
N ILE A 22 2.44 -14.65 10.39
CA ILE A 22 3.11 -15.02 11.64
C ILE A 22 2.96 -13.91 12.69
N ALA A 23 2.92 -12.63 12.29
CA ALA A 23 2.94 -11.51 13.24
C ALA A 23 1.62 -11.30 14.01
N THR A 24 0.46 -11.51 13.37
CA THR A 24 -0.84 -11.29 14.03
C THR A 24 -1.15 -12.42 15.02
N GLU A 25 -0.82 -13.65 14.63
CA GLU A 25 -0.91 -14.83 15.49
C GLU A 25 0.13 -14.73 16.63
N THR A 26 1.35 -14.24 16.40
CA THR A 26 2.35 -14.11 17.48
C THR A 26 1.97 -13.05 18.51
N VAL A 27 1.43 -11.89 18.13
CA VAL A 27 1.03 -10.87 19.11
C VAL A 27 -0.14 -11.36 19.96
N LYS A 28 -1.16 -11.96 19.35
CA LYS A 28 -2.28 -12.55 20.07
C LYS A 28 -1.82 -13.68 20.99
N THR A 29 -0.90 -14.53 20.51
CA THR A 29 -0.31 -15.62 21.30
C THR A 29 0.52 -15.09 22.46
N VAL A 30 1.35 -14.07 22.26
CA VAL A 30 2.16 -13.44 23.33
C VAL A 30 1.27 -12.84 24.41
N VAL A 31 0.19 -12.14 24.03
CA VAL A 31 -0.76 -11.56 24.98
C VAL A 31 -1.51 -12.65 25.75
N VAL A 32 -1.92 -13.73 25.09
CA VAL A 32 -2.57 -14.89 25.75
C VAL A 32 -1.61 -15.61 26.69
N VAL A 33 -0.35 -15.79 26.31
CA VAL A 33 0.69 -16.41 27.15
C VAL A 33 0.98 -15.54 28.38
N LEU A 34 1.09 -14.22 28.21
CA LEU A 34 1.22 -13.28 29.33
C LEU A 34 0.01 -13.33 30.27
N PHE A 35 -1.19 -13.42 29.71
CA PHE A 35 -2.42 -13.53 30.49
C PHE A 35 -2.48 -14.84 31.29
N GLY A 36 -2.08 -15.96 30.67
CA GLY A 36 -1.94 -17.25 31.35
C GLY A 36 -0.91 -17.24 32.47
N LEU A 37 0.25 -16.61 32.26
CA LEU A 37 1.27 -16.43 33.28
C LEU A 37 0.78 -15.57 34.45
N CYS A 38 -0.02 -14.53 34.19
CA CYS A 38 -0.65 -13.73 35.24
C CYS A 38 -1.62 -14.56 36.09
N ILE A 39 -2.46 -15.40 35.47
CA ILE A 39 -3.38 -16.29 36.20
C ILE A 39 -2.61 -17.29 37.07
N LEU A 40 -1.52 -17.86 36.55
CA LEU A 40 -0.70 -18.82 37.27
C LEU A 40 -0.01 -18.17 38.48
N TRP A 41 0.46 -16.93 38.33
CA TRP A 41 1.00 -16.12 39.44
C TRP A 41 -0.05 -15.82 40.52
N ILE A 42 -1.31 -15.55 40.13
CA ILE A 42 -2.42 -15.31 41.07
C ILE A 42 -2.73 -16.55 41.91
N ILE A 43 -2.72 -17.75 41.31
CA ILE A 43 -2.94 -19.01 42.03
C ILE A 43 -1.86 -19.20 43.11
N VAL A 44 -0.59 -18.94 42.78
CA VAL A 44 0.53 -19.02 43.74
C VAL A 44 0.37 -18.00 44.89
N ILE A 45 -0.10 -16.78 44.59
CA ILE A 45 -0.35 -15.74 45.60
C ILE A 45 -1.49 -16.11 46.55
N ILE A 46 -2.58 -16.68 46.03
CA ILE A 46 -3.74 -17.11 46.82
C ILE A 46 -3.35 -18.21 47.81
N VAL A 47 -2.54 -19.19 47.38
CA VAL A 47 -2.01 -20.25 48.25
C VAL A 47 -1.13 -19.69 49.37
N LYS A 48 -0.46 -18.56 49.14
CA LYS A 48 0.39 -17.89 50.14
C LYS A 48 -0.39 -17.06 51.17
N ASN A 49 -1.71 -16.92 50.99
CA ASN A 49 -2.66 -16.20 51.87
C ASN A 49 -2.21 -14.78 52.28
N ASP A 50 -1.60 -14.05 51.35
CA ASP A 50 -1.07 -12.71 51.61
C ASP A 50 -2.02 -11.65 51.03
N MET A 51 -2.90 -11.13 51.90
CA MET A 51 -4.07 -10.31 51.53
C MET A 51 -3.72 -9.08 50.68
N HIS A 52 -2.58 -8.42 50.97
CA HIS A 52 -2.12 -7.26 50.20
C HIS A 52 -1.71 -7.63 48.77
N THR A 53 -1.18 -8.84 48.59
CA THR A 53 -0.71 -9.35 47.31
C THR A 53 -1.88 -9.82 46.44
N ILE A 54 -2.94 -10.36 47.06
CA ILE A 54 -4.19 -10.77 46.39
C ILE A 54 -4.90 -9.56 45.75
N VAL A 55 -5.06 -8.46 46.51
CA VAL A 55 -5.73 -7.25 46.01
C VAL A 55 -4.96 -6.62 44.84
N ARG A 56 -3.62 -6.58 44.94
CA ARG A 56 -2.76 -6.05 43.87
C ARG A 56 -2.83 -6.89 42.60
N ALA A 57 -2.91 -8.21 42.73
CA ALA A 57 -3.02 -9.10 41.59
C ALA A 57 -4.40 -8.99 40.89
N LEU A 58 -5.47 -8.86 41.67
CA LEU A 58 -6.83 -8.65 41.17
C LEU A 58 -6.95 -7.33 40.39
N LEU A 59 -6.31 -6.26 40.87
CA LEU A 59 -6.21 -4.98 40.15
C LEU A 59 -5.48 -5.11 38.81
N VAL A 60 -4.36 -5.83 38.78
CA VAL A 60 -3.59 -6.06 37.54
C VAL A 60 -4.41 -6.86 36.53
N THR A 61 -5.14 -7.89 36.97
CA THR A 61 -6.03 -8.68 36.10
C THR A 61 -7.20 -7.86 35.60
N ALA A 62 -7.80 -7.01 36.43
CA ALA A 62 -8.88 -6.13 36.03
C ALA A 62 -8.41 -5.15 34.93
N VAL A 63 -7.23 -4.54 35.10
CA VAL A 63 -6.64 -3.63 34.10
C VAL A 63 -6.33 -4.38 32.79
N LEU A 64 -5.73 -5.57 32.87
CA LEU A 64 -5.44 -6.40 31.69
C LEU A 64 -6.71 -6.89 30.98
N GLY A 65 -7.74 -7.28 31.74
CA GLY A 65 -9.04 -7.66 31.21
C GLY A 65 -9.75 -6.50 30.50
N LEU A 66 -9.67 -5.30 31.07
CA LEU A 66 -10.21 -4.08 30.46
C LEU A 66 -9.46 -3.70 29.17
N ALA A 67 -8.13 -3.81 29.18
CA ALA A 67 -7.31 -3.58 27.98
C ALA A 67 -7.65 -4.59 26.87
N LEU A 68 -7.80 -5.87 27.20
CA LEU A 68 -8.21 -6.92 26.25
C LEU A 68 -9.64 -6.70 25.73
N PHE A 69 -10.57 -6.32 26.59
CA PHE A 69 -11.95 -6.01 26.20
C PHE A 69 -12.00 -4.81 25.25
N TYR A 70 -11.24 -3.76 25.54
CA TYR A 70 -11.10 -2.58 24.68
C TYR A 70 -10.50 -2.95 23.32
N LEU A 71 -9.41 -3.73 23.31
CA LEU A 71 -8.77 -4.21 22.08
C LEU A 71 -9.69 -5.10 21.23
N ASN A 72 -10.58 -5.87 21.87
CA ASN A 72 -11.53 -6.75 21.18
C ASN A 72 -12.74 -5.98 20.60
N GLN A 73 -13.17 -4.89 21.26
CA GLN A 73 -14.23 -4.00 20.79
C GLN A 73 -13.78 -3.11 19.63
N THR A 74 -12.52 -2.65 19.66
CA THR A 74 -11.93 -1.95 18.52
C THR A 74 -11.66 -2.96 17.42
N LYS A 75 -12.40 -2.89 16.30
CA LYS A 75 -12.05 -3.63 15.09
C LYS A 75 -10.60 -3.28 14.69
N LEU A 76 -9.66 -4.13 15.10
CA LEU A 76 -8.21 -4.03 14.84
C LEU A 76 -7.89 -4.05 13.33
N GLU A 77 -8.87 -4.35 12.48
CA GLU A 77 -8.79 -4.22 11.02
C GLU A 77 -8.48 -2.78 10.54
N LYS A 78 -8.78 -1.74 11.33
CA LYS A 78 -8.53 -0.35 10.90
C LYS A 78 -7.13 0.19 11.22
N LEU A 79 -6.38 -0.45 12.11
CA LEU A 79 -4.96 -0.16 12.32
C LEU A 79 -4.13 -1.08 11.42
N SER A 80 -4.34 -0.96 10.10
CA SER A 80 -3.50 -1.71 9.17
C SER A 80 -2.06 -1.24 9.36
N PHE A 81 -1.13 -2.19 9.56
CA PHE A 81 0.31 -1.92 9.61
C PHE A 81 0.79 -1.08 8.41
N THR A 82 0.05 -1.06 7.30
CA THR A 82 0.27 -0.18 6.16
C THR A 82 0.20 1.30 6.56
N ALA A 83 -0.78 1.71 7.37
CA ALA A 83 -0.91 3.09 7.87
C ALA A 83 0.25 3.49 8.80
N ILE A 84 0.60 2.61 9.75
CA ILE A 84 1.73 2.87 10.67
C ILE A 84 3.06 2.90 9.91
N LYS A 85 3.23 2.04 8.90
CA LYS A 85 4.42 2.04 8.03
C LYS A 85 4.48 3.30 7.17
N GLN A 86 3.34 3.85 6.75
CA GLN A 86 3.26 5.09 5.98
C GLN A 86 3.68 6.30 6.84
N ASP A 87 3.25 6.36 8.10
CA ASP A 87 3.66 7.42 9.03
C ASP A 87 5.14 7.31 9.43
N LEU A 88 5.64 6.09 9.66
CA LEU A 88 7.03 5.87 10.08
C LEU A 88 8.06 5.98 8.95
N PHE A 89 7.65 5.75 7.69
CA PHE A 89 8.55 5.84 6.53
C PHE A 89 7.90 6.65 5.41
N PRO A 90 7.86 7.99 5.54
CA PRO A 90 7.39 8.84 4.45
C PRO A 90 8.24 8.61 3.20
N LEU A 91 7.58 8.48 2.06
CA LEU A 91 8.27 8.41 0.77
C LEU A 91 9.14 9.67 0.64
N LYS A 92 10.47 9.50 0.61
CA LYS A 92 11.38 10.63 0.41
C LYS A 92 10.97 11.37 -0.85
N ALA A 93 10.50 12.60 -0.67
CA ALA A 93 10.12 13.53 -1.73
C ALA A 93 11.36 13.80 -2.59
N ARG A 94 11.57 13.02 -3.66
CA ARG A 94 12.64 13.28 -4.63
C ARG A 94 12.35 14.61 -5.29
N THR A 95 13.28 15.54 -5.26
CA THR A 95 13.16 16.84 -5.94
C THR A 95 13.11 16.59 -7.44
N PHE A 96 12.09 17.12 -8.11
CA PHE A 96 11.94 17.13 -9.56
C PHE A 96 11.51 18.53 -9.96
N THR A 97 12.02 19.01 -11.09
CA THR A 97 11.61 20.25 -11.71
C THR A 97 10.45 19.98 -12.65
N PHE A 98 9.57 20.98 -12.79
CA PHE A 98 8.45 20.90 -13.70
C PHE A 98 8.15 22.27 -14.27
N GLU A 99 7.66 22.28 -15.50
CA GLU A 99 7.10 23.44 -16.15
C GLU A 99 5.58 23.34 -16.17
N LYS A 100 4.90 24.42 -15.80
CA LYS A 100 3.44 24.52 -15.85
C LYS A 100 3.03 25.38 -17.04
N GLN A 101 2.17 24.85 -17.89
CA GLN A 101 1.59 25.54 -19.02
C GLN A 101 0.06 25.52 -18.91
N GLU A 102 -0.58 26.66 -19.08
CA GLU A 102 -2.04 26.78 -19.13
C GLU A 102 -2.44 27.24 -20.53
N VAL A 103 -3.29 26.47 -21.20
CA VAL A 103 -3.78 26.75 -22.56
C VAL A 103 -5.30 26.66 -22.54
N TYR A 104 -5.98 27.52 -23.28
CA TYR A 104 -7.41 27.41 -23.51
C TYR A 104 -7.66 26.72 -24.85
N VAL A 105 -8.36 25.58 -24.82
CA VAL A 105 -8.78 24.85 -26.03
C VAL A 105 -10.29 24.72 -25.97
N ASP A 106 -10.98 25.14 -27.02
CA ASP A 106 -12.44 25.14 -27.11
C ASP A 106 -13.14 25.79 -25.89
N GLY A 107 -12.56 26.88 -25.39
CA GLY A 107 -13.07 27.62 -24.23
C GLY A 107 -12.82 26.94 -22.88
N ARG A 108 -12.15 25.78 -22.84
CA ARG A 108 -11.82 25.06 -21.60
C ARG A 108 -10.34 25.26 -21.24
N PRO A 109 -10.03 25.58 -19.98
CA PRO A 109 -8.64 25.63 -19.54
C PRO A 109 -8.08 24.21 -19.42
N ILE A 110 -6.95 24.00 -20.11
CA ILE A 110 -6.11 22.82 -20.04
C ILE A 110 -4.83 23.22 -19.31
N THR A 111 -4.61 22.63 -18.13
CA THR A 111 -3.38 22.79 -17.38
C THR A 111 -2.48 21.59 -17.63
N THR A 112 -1.25 21.83 -18.07
CA THR A 112 -0.26 20.80 -18.35
C THR A 112 0.97 21.03 -17.49
N PHE A 113 1.45 19.96 -16.85
CA PHE A 113 2.70 19.92 -16.11
C PHE A 113 3.65 18.99 -16.84
N SER A 114 4.78 19.52 -17.32
CA SER A 114 5.84 18.76 -17.99
C SER A 114 7.01 18.61 -17.02
N PHE A 115 7.58 17.41 -16.91
CA PHE A 115 8.68 17.14 -15.98
C PHE A 115 10.00 16.98 -16.71
N ASP A 116 11.05 17.62 -16.18
CA ASP A 116 12.41 17.39 -16.69
C ASP A 116 12.98 16.08 -16.15
N GLU A 117 14.04 15.60 -16.80
CA GLU A 117 14.79 14.46 -16.29
C GLU A 117 15.68 14.85 -15.10
N PRO A 118 15.70 14.06 -14.01
CA PRO A 118 14.96 12.81 -13.77
C PRO A 118 13.54 13.08 -13.24
N GLY A 119 12.53 12.63 -14.00
CA GLY A 119 11.13 12.78 -13.65
C GLY A 119 10.66 11.88 -12.50
N PRO A 120 9.44 12.10 -11.97
CA PRO A 120 8.89 11.31 -10.89
C PRO A 120 8.72 9.84 -11.28
N ARG A 121 9.17 8.92 -10.43
CA ARG A 121 9.05 7.47 -10.69
C ARG A 121 7.59 7.02 -10.71
N LEU A 122 7.24 6.22 -11.69
CA LEU A 122 5.92 5.62 -11.83
C LEU A 122 6.00 4.12 -11.52
N ALA A 123 5.23 3.68 -10.52
CA ALA A 123 5.13 2.26 -10.18
C ALA A 123 4.05 1.60 -11.06
N LEU A 124 4.47 0.64 -11.88
CA LEU A 124 3.62 -0.05 -12.85
C LEU A 124 3.66 -1.55 -12.63
N ASP A 125 2.48 -2.16 -12.69
CA ASP A 125 2.34 -3.61 -12.71
C ASP A 125 1.88 -4.07 -14.10
N MET A 126 2.29 -5.29 -14.47
CA MET A 126 1.85 -5.92 -15.72
C MET A 126 0.44 -6.50 -15.57
N MET A 127 -0.36 -6.35 -16.61
CA MET A 127 -1.71 -6.89 -16.74
C MET A 127 -1.84 -7.68 -18.04
N ASN A 128 -2.79 -8.62 -18.12
CA ASN A 128 -3.09 -9.40 -19.32
C ASN A 128 -1.85 -10.08 -19.93
N GLY A 129 -1.07 -10.77 -19.10
CA GLY A 129 0.14 -11.48 -19.54
C GLY A 129 1.29 -10.57 -19.98
N GLY A 130 1.26 -9.28 -19.61
CA GLY A 130 2.31 -8.30 -19.96
C GLY A 130 1.98 -7.41 -21.14
N LYS A 131 0.78 -7.54 -21.74
CA LYS A 131 0.36 -6.72 -22.88
C LYS A 131 0.10 -5.26 -22.49
N HIS A 132 -0.40 -5.03 -21.28
CA HIS A 132 -0.77 -3.69 -20.80
C HIS A 132 -0.22 -3.46 -19.40
N MET A 133 -0.02 -2.20 -19.05
CA MET A 133 0.40 -1.80 -17.72
C MET A 133 -0.77 -1.25 -16.89
N VAL A 134 -0.65 -1.32 -15.57
CA VAL A 134 -1.62 -0.72 -14.63
C VAL A 134 -0.88 0.02 -13.51
N ILE A 135 -1.39 1.20 -13.16
CA ILE A 135 -0.96 1.90 -11.95
C ILE A 135 -1.75 1.30 -10.80
N LYS A 136 -1.19 0.31 -10.11
CA LYS A 136 -1.84 -0.30 -8.93
C LYS A 136 -1.56 0.48 -7.66
N ASP A 137 -0.31 0.93 -7.49
CA ASP A 137 0.11 1.75 -6.36
C ASP A 137 -0.01 3.23 -6.70
N ILE A 138 -1.05 3.88 -6.16
CA ILE A 138 -1.31 5.31 -6.36
C ILE A 138 -0.47 6.21 -5.46
N ARG A 139 0.23 5.68 -4.45
CA ARG A 139 0.96 6.50 -3.47
C ARG A 139 2.05 7.36 -4.11
N PRO A 140 2.91 6.83 -5.01
CA PRO A 140 3.90 7.65 -5.70
C PRO A 140 3.24 8.76 -6.53
N VAL A 141 2.11 8.46 -7.18
CA VAL A 141 1.34 9.43 -7.98
C VAL A 141 0.75 10.53 -7.08
N ASN A 142 0.11 10.16 -5.98
CA ASN A 142 -0.46 11.12 -5.03
C ASN A 142 0.60 12.02 -4.40
N SER A 143 1.81 11.52 -4.13
CA SER A 143 2.91 12.36 -3.67
C SER A 143 3.34 13.41 -4.70
N VAL A 144 3.26 13.08 -6.00
CA VAL A 144 3.51 14.05 -7.08
C VAL A 144 2.38 15.07 -7.18
N LEU A 145 1.13 14.62 -7.15
CA LEU A 145 -0.04 15.50 -7.17
C LEU A 145 -0.04 16.48 -6.00
N GLU A 146 0.28 16.01 -4.80
CA GLU A 146 0.42 16.84 -3.59
C GLU A 146 1.45 17.95 -3.79
N ARG A 147 2.62 17.62 -4.36
CA ARG A 147 3.65 18.65 -4.67
C ARG A 147 3.16 19.69 -5.68
N LEU A 148 2.33 19.28 -6.64
CA LEU A 148 1.73 20.19 -7.61
C LEU A 148 0.55 21.00 -7.05
N GLY A 149 0.13 20.77 -5.80
CA GLY A 149 -1.07 21.40 -5.23
C GLY A 149 -2.38 20.86 -5.84
N LEU A 150 -2.37 19.60 -6.24
CA LEU A 150 -3.48 18.92 -6.89
C LEU A 150 -4.13 17.89 -5.93
N PRO A 151 -5.46 17.70 -6.00
CA PRO A 151 -6.13 16.73 -5.14
C PRO A 151 -5.66 15.29 -5.41
N PRO A 152 -5.65 14.42 -4.39
CA PRO A 152 -5.22 13.04 -4.57
C PRO A 152 -6.25 12.24 -5.39
N ILE A 153 -5.77 11.22 -6.10
CA ILE A 153 -6.60 10.18 -6.71
C ILE A 153 -6.91 9.07 -5.69
N THR A 154 -8.04 8.40 -5.87
CA THR A 154 -8.56 7.39 -4.94
C THR A 154 -8.30 5.95 -5.39
N ALA A 155 -8.14 5.73 -6.70
CA ALA A 155 -7.96 4.40 -7.27
C ALA A 155 -6.94 4.40 -8.40
N GLY A 156 -6.27 3.27 -8.55
CA GLY A 156 -5.41 2.97 -9.69
C GLY A 156 -6.22 2.75 -10.97
N VAL A 157 -5.60 3.00 -12.12
CA VAL A 157 -6.24 2.79 -13.43
C VAL A 157 -5.32 2.01 -14.36
N ALA A 158 -5.93 1.23 -15.24
CA ALA A 158 -5.23 0.58 -16.32
C ALA A 158 -4.80 1.60 -17.37
N GLU A 159 -3.76 1.24 -18.12
CA GLU A 159 -3.35 1.95 -19.32
C GLU A 159 -4.53 2.10 -20.29
N LEU A 160 -4.68 3.29 -20.86
CA LEU A 160 -5.83 3.67 -21.68
C LEU A 160 -5.95 2.80 -22.93
N ALA A 161 -4.85 2.34 -23.51
CA ALA A 161 -4.84 1.37 -24.62
C ALA A 161 -5.56 0.05 -24.29
N SER A 162 -5.62 -0.37 -23.02
CA SER A 162 -6.37 -1.56 -22.61
C SER A 162 -7.88 -1.39 -22.71
N ILE A 163 -8.35 -0.14 -22.73
CA ILE A 163 -9.76 0.26 -22.81
C ILE A 163 -10.11 0.64 -24.25
N THR A 164 -9.27 1.44 -24.91
CA THR A 164 -9.53 1.97 -26.25
C THR A 164 -9.11 1.01 -27.36
N GLY A 165 -8.21 0.06 -27.08
CA GLY A 165 -7.60 -0.81 -28.09
C GLY A 165 -6.60 -0.08 -29.00
N ASN A 166 -6.35 1.21 -28.79
CA ASN A 166 -5.45 2.01 -29.61
C ASN A 166 -4.03 2.03 -29.03
N GLY A 167 -3.04 1.67 -29.84
CA GLY A 167 -1.63 1.66 -29.43
C GLY A 167 -1.07 3.04 -29.07
N LEU A 168 -1.65 4.12 -29.60
CA LEU A 168 -1.27 5.50 -29.30
C LEU A 168 -1.62 5.94 -27.86
N ASP A 169 -2.31 5.09 -27.11
CA ASP A 169 -2.70 5.32 -25.72
C ASP A 169 -1.95 4.39 -24.74
N SER A 170 -0.89 3.72 -25.20
CA SER A 170 -0.11 2.73 -24.44
C SER A 170 0.82 3.32 -23.37
N ASP A 171 0.74 4.64 -23.19
CA ASP A 171 1.46 5.43 -22.20
C ASP A 171 0.54 6.34 -21.38
N LYS A 172 -0.77 6.31 -21.63
CA LYS A 172 -1.74 7.22 -20.99
C LYS A 172 -2.53 6.51 -19.92
N TYR A 173 -2.76 7.20 -18.82
CA TYR A 173 -3.61 6.78 -17.71
C TYR A 173 -4.61 7.90 -17.42
N ARG A 174 -5.90 7.57 -17.44
CA ARG A 174 -6.97 8.58 -17.45
C ARG A 174 -7.93 8.38 -16.29
N TRP A 175 -8.21 9.46 -15.56
CA TRP A 175 -9.25 9.55 -14.54
C TRP A 175 -10.31 10.56 -14.98
N ASP A 176 -11.48 10.06 -15.37
CA ASP A 176 -12.60 10.90 -15.83
C ASP A 176 -13.35 11.59 -14.68
N ALA A 177 -13.31 11.00 -13.48
CA ALA A 177 -13.99 11.48 -12.29
C ALA A 177 -13.04 12.23 -11.34
N TYR A 178 -12.04 12.93 -11.89
CA TYR A 178 -11.12 13.71 -11.07
C TYR A 178 -11.76 15.02 -10.62
N GLU A 179 -11.44 15.47 -9.41
CA GLU A 179 -12.11 16.63 -8.78
C GLU A 179 -12.00 17.91 -9.62
N LYS A 180 -10.84 18.12 -10.27
CA LYS A 180 -10.59 19.28 -11.16
C LYS A 180 -10.96 19.04 -12.63
N GLY A 181 -11.65 17.93 -12.95
CA GLY A 181 -12.09 17.60 -14.31
C GLY A 181 -11.60 16.22 -14.77
N VAL A 182 -10.89 16.18 -15.90
CA VAL A 182 -10.27 14.94 -16.40
C VAL A 182 -8.76 15.03 -16.20
N LEU A 183 -8.21 14.08 -15.46
CA LEU A 183 -6.77 13.93 -15.24
C LEU A 183 -6.22 12.88 -16.20
N VAL A 184 -5.18 13.23 -16.94
CA VAL A 184 -4.41 12.33 -17.79
C VAL A 184 -2.96 12.37 -17.36
N ILE A 185 -2.38 11.21 -17.08
CA ILE A 185 -0.96 11.04 -16.80
C ILE A 185 -0.34 10.30 -17.98
N GLU A 186 0.74 10.86 -18.51
CA GLU A 186 1.54 10.23 -19.56
C GLU A 186 2.82 9.65 -18.94
N ARG A 187 3.14 8.43 -19.36
CA ARG A 187 4.34 7.70 -18.98
C ARG A 187 5.47 7.98 -19.96
N GLY A 188 6.58 8.48 -19.44
CA GLY A 188 7.87 8.52 -20.13
C GLY A 188 8.82 7.41 -19.67
N ILE A 189 9.98 7.38 -20.29
CA ILE A 189 11.15 6.63 -19.82
C ILE A 189 12.20 7.67 -19.44
N CYS A 190 12.51 7.76 -18.16
CA CYS A 190 13.52 8.69 -17.64
C CYS A 190 14.82 7.95 -17.37
N ARG A 191 15.94 8.66 -17.47
CA ARG A 191 17.25 8.14 -17.11
C ARG A 191 17.65 8.56 -15.70
N ASP A 192 18.16 7.60 -14.94
CA ASP A 192 18.90 7.88 -13.71
C ASP A 192 20.32 8.29 -14.09
N MET A 193 20.59 9.59 -13.99
CA MET A 193 21.90 10.18 -14.31
C MET A 193 23.02 9.66 -13.38
N THR A 194 22.66 9.11 -12.22
CA THR A 194 23.65 8.59 -11.24
C THR A 194 23.94 7.10 -11.41
N ALA A 195 22.96 6.32 -11.87
CA ALA A 195 23.06 4.87 -11.96
C ALA A 195 23.09 4.33 -13.41
N ALA A 196 22.98 5.21 -14.41
CA ALA A 196 22.86 4.86 -15.83
C ALA A 196 21.72 3.87 -16.15
N GLN A 197 20.73 3.76 -15.27
CA GLN A 197 19.55 2.92 -15.42
C GLN A 197 18.38 3.75 -15.96
N THR A 198 17.52 3.15 -16.78
CA THR A 198 16.25 3.76 -17.19
C THR A 198 15.11 3.24 -16.34
N PHE A 199 14.10 4.08 -16.11
CA PHE A 199 12.91 3.70 -15.35
C PHE A 199 11.65 4.38 -15.89
N PRO A 200 10.47 3.77 -15.73
CA PRO A 200 9.20 4.42 -16.04
C PRO A 200 8.97 5.64 -15.14
N CYS A 201 8.66 6.78 -15.75
CA CYS A 201 8.41 8.02 -15.04
C CYS A 201 7.15 8.71 -15.55
N ILE A 202 6.67 9.68 -14.77
CA ILE A 202 5.65 10.61 -15.23
C ILE A 202 6.34 11.68 -16.08
N SER A 203 6.04 11.72 -17.38
CA SER A 203 6.57 12.74 -18.29
C SER A 203 5.70 13.99 -18.31
N ARG A 204 4.37 13.78 -18.29
CA ARG A 204 3.38 14.83 -18.38
C ARG A 204 2.16 14.51 -17.53
N ILE A 205 1.60 15.54 -16.91
CA ILE A 205 0.27 15.51 -16.30
C ILE A 205 -0.58 16.57 -16.98
N THR A 206 -1.74 16.18 -17.48
CA THR A 206 -2.69 17.08 -18.14
C THR A 206 -4.01 17.06 -17.38
N ILE A 207 -4.54 18.24 -17.05
CA ILE A 207 -5.86 18.41 -16.46
C ILE A 207 -6.70 19.23 -17.42
N THR A 208 -7.80 18.65 -17.87
CA THR A 208 -8.83 19.36 -18.64
C THR A 208 -9.97 19.70 -17.71
N ALA A 209 -10.20 21.00 -17.45
CA ALA A 209 -11.33 21.44 -16.64
C ALA A 209 -12.66 21.15 -17.34
N ARG A 210 -13.72 20.97 -16.55
CA ARG A 210 -15.08 20.77 -17.07
C ARG A 210 -15.77 22.09 -17.34
#